data_AF-A0A1J7H771-F1
#
_entry.id   AF-A0A1J7H771-F1
#
_cell.length_a   1.000
_cell.length_b   1.000
_cell.length_c   1.000
_cell.angle_alpha   90.00
_cell.angle_beta   90.00
_cell.angle_gamma   90.00
#
_symmetry.space_group_name_H-M   'P 1'
#
loop_
_entity.id
_entity.type
_entity.pdbx_description
1 polymer ?
#
loop_
_entity_poly.entity_id
_entity_poly.type
_entity_poly.pdbx_seq_one_letter_code
_entity_poly.pdbx_strand_id
1 'polypeptide(L)'
;MADTHSNPSPPHPHPHPPSVTVTETDLSSTLVTPQLQQSTETTTTTTTTTTGFNDVVEEKQQVSADTATAASSASSSSTSNKMIIPHNLLSFKEESNKVSDLSDPQRNSLQQLKNLLTGDPKYEVSIWGVPLLKDDRTDIILLKFLRARDFKVKDALTMITNTLKWRKDFDIDALIDEDLGDDFDKVVFMHGYDREGHPVCYNVYGEFQNNDLYHKAFSNQERTTKFLRWRIQFLERSIRNHLHFTQDGVNTILQVNDFHNSPGPAKRQLRIATKQALQLLQDNYPEFVSKQVFINVPWWYLAFYTMISPFMTHRTKSKFVFAGPSKSPDTLFKYISPEQVPVQYGGLSVDFCDCNPDFSMSDPITEIPLKPNTKQTVEIAIYETCIIVWELRVVGWEVSYSSEFKPDAKDGYTVIIQKTTKMSPTDEPVVSNSFKVGELGKLFLTIDNPTLKKKRILYRFKIKPYSD
;
A
#
# COMPACT_ATOMS: atom_id res chain seq x y z
N MET A 1 -30.89 38.30 59.79
CA MET A 1 -29.82 37.43 59.27
C MET A 1 -30.03 37.38 57.76
N ALA A 2 -29.10 37.96 57.01
CA ALA A 2 -29.20 38.16 55.58
C ALA A 2 -28.47 37.04 54.85
N ASP A 3 -29.16 36.31 53.98
CA ASP A 3 -28.59 35.29 53.11
C ASP A 3 -28.07 35.93 51.82
N THR A 4 -26.76 35.84 51.63
CA THR A 4 -26.05 36.27 50.43
C THR A 4 -26.16 35.22 49.33
N HIS A 5 -26.89 35.52 48.25
CA HIS A 5 -26.82 34.77 47.00
C HIS A 5 -25.45 34.98 46.34
N SER A 6 -24.67 33.89 46.22
CA SER A 6 -23.45 33.84 45.41
C SER A 6 -23.82 33.39 44.00
N ASN A 7 -23.50 34.22 43.01
CA ASN A 7 -23.70 33.94 41.59
C ASN A 7 -22.59 32.97 41.10
N PRO A 8 -22.87 31.93 40.29
CA PRO A 8 -21.84 31.04 39.78
C PRO A 8 -20.98 31.75 38.73
N SER A 9 -19.65 31.57 38.83
CA SER A 9 -18.67 32.06 37.86
C SER A 9 -18.95 31.53 36.44
N PRO A 10 -18.70 32.32 35.39
CA PRO A 10 -18.88 31.88 34.02
C PRO A 10 -17.91 30.75 33.67
N PRO A 11 -18.27 29.86 32.72
CA PRO A 11 -17.40 28.76 32.30
C PRO A 11 -16.10 29.30 31.70
N HIS A 12 -14.99 28.65 32.05
CA HIS A 12 -13.68 28.94 31.45
C HIS A 12 -13.74 28.79 29.92
N PRO A 13 -13.08 29.68 29.15
CA PRO A 13 -13.02 29.56 27.71
C PRO A 13 -12.34 28.25 27.31
N HIS A 14 -12.86 27.58 26.30
CA HIS A 14 -12.22 26.41 25.69
C HIS A 14 -10.78 26.79 25.24
N PRO A 15 -9.77 25.96 25.52
CA PRO A 15 -8.40 26.25 25.11
C PRO A 15 -8.32 26.38 23.59
N HIS A 16 -7.66 27.44 23.13
CA HIS A 16 -7.39 27.62 21.70
C HIS A 16 -6.45 26.52 21.22
N PRO A 17 -6.75 25.86 20.07
CA PRO A 17 -5.85 24.87 19.52
C PRO A 17 -4.47 25.50 19.22
N PRO A 18 -3.37 24.75 19.39
CA PRO A 18 -2.03 25.25 19.10
C PRO A 18 -1.91 25.68 17.63
N SER A 19 -1.22 26.80 17.41
CA SER A 19 -0.94 27.29 16.05
C SER A 19 0.37 26.70 15.54
N VAL A 20 0.41 26.31 14.26
CA VAL A 20 1.59 25.73 13.63
C VAL A 20 2.07 26.62 12.49
N THR A 21 3.35 26.99 12.50
CA THR A 21 4.00 27.75 11.43
C THR A 21 5.18 26.95 10.89
N VAL A 22 5.38 26.96 9.56
CA VAL A 22 6.49 26.26 8.91
C VAL A 22 7.36 27.30 8.20
N THR A 23 8.65 27.34 8.55
CA THR A 23 9.64 28.23 7.93
C THR A 23 10.69 27.44 7.17
N GLU A 24 11.12 27.96 6.02
CA GLU A 24 12.13 27.35 5.14
C GLU A 24 13.26 28.36 4.91
N THR A 25 14.51 27.91 4.91
CA THR A 25 15.69 28.75 4.71
C THR A 25 16.71 28.03 3.83
N ASP A 26 17.22 28.72 2.80
CA ASP A 26 18.25 28.20 1.90
C ASP A 26 19.62 28.07 2.59
N LEU A 27 20.33 26.98 2.34
CA LEU A 27 21.73 26.84 2.72
C LEU A 27 22.60 27.52 1.65
N SER A 28 23.10 28.71 1.95
CA SER A 28 23.97 29.47 1.03
C SER A 28 25.24 28.68 0.68
N SER A 29 25.49 28.46 -0.62
CA SER A 29 26.65 27.75 -1.14
C SER A 29 27.83 28.70 -1.38
N THR A 30 28.89 28.59 -0.58
CA THR A 30 30.23 29.03 -1.02
C THR A 30 30.78 27.98 -1.98
N LEU A 31 30.60 28.20 -3.28
CA LEU A 31 31.16 27.39 -4.36
C LEU A 31 32.57 27.88 -4.72
N VAL A 32 33.56 27.00 -4.57
CA VAL A 32 34.81 27.05 -5.34
C VAL A 32 34.83 25.83 -6.26
N THR A 33 34.75 26.08 -7.55
CA THR A 33 34.81 25.07 -8.62
C THR A 33 36.26 24.71 -8.93
N PRO A 34 36.60 23.42 -9.11
CA PRO A 34 37.64 23.05 -10.07
C PRO A 34 37.08 22.22 -11.23
N GLN A 35 37.64 22.48 -12.41
CA GLN A 35 37.28 21.90 -13.70
C GLN A 35 37.62 20.40 -13.82
N LEU A 36 36.82 19.70 -14.63
CA LEU A 36 37.02 18.32 -15.11
C LEU A 36 38.26 18.18 -16.00
N GLN A 37 38.94 17.03 -15.88
CA GLN A 37 39.63 16.38 -16.98
C GLN A 37 39.15 14.91 -17.09
N GLN A 38 38.74 14.53 -18.30
CA GLN A 38 38.42 13.16 -18.71
C GLN A 38 39.70 12.45 -19.14
N SER A 39 39.86 11.19 -18.73
CA SER A 39 40.72 10.22 -19.40
C SER A 39 39.98 8.89 -19.54
N THR A 40 39.94 8.43 -20.78
CA THR A 40 39.38 7.18 -21.31
C THR A 40 40.12 5.95 -20.80
N GLU A 41 39.37 4.90 -20.42
CA GLU A 41 39.87 3.52 -20.40
C GLU A 41 38.88 2.56 -21.06
N THR A 42 39.46 1.69 -21.89
CA THR A 42 38.87 0.67 -22.73
C THR A 42 38.59 -0.59 -21.91
N THR A 43 37.44 -1.24 -22.04
CA THR A 43 37.29 -2.63 -21.57
C THR A 43 36.41 -3.46 -22.51
N THR A 44 36.94 -4.65 -22.74
CA THR A 44 36.67 -5.70 -23.70
C THR A 44 35.28 -6.33 -23.63
N THR A 45 34.66 -6.48 -24.80
CA THR A 45 33.45 -7.25 -25.07
C THR A 45 33.68 -8.75 -24.80
N THR A 46 32.83 -9.38 -23.98
CA THR A 46 32.67 -10.85 -24.00
C THR A 46 31.19 -11.17 -24.23
N THR A 47 30.91 -11.70 -25.41
CA THR A 47 29.62 -12.20 -25.85
C THR A 47 29.32 -13.53 -25.15
N THR A 48 28.18 -13.67 -24.50
CA THR A 48 27.61 -14.98 -24.16
C THR A 48 26.14 -15.01 -24.52
N THR A 49 25.89 -15.81 -25.55
CA THR A 49 24.60 -16.15 -26.16
C THR A 49 23.63 -16.67 -25.11
N THR A 50 22.48 -16.01 -24.93
CA THR A 50 21.35 -16.55 -24.16
C THR A 50 20.30 -17.04 -25.15
N THR A 51 20.27 -18.35 -25.38
CA THR A 51 19.16 -19.06 -26.03
C THR A 51 18.14 -19.48 -24.96
N GLY A 52 16.85 -19.31 -25.27
CA GLY A 52 15.76 -20.05 -24.63
C GLY A 52 14.88 -19.27 -23.64
N PHE A 53 13.97 -18.46 -24.16
CA PHE A 53 12.76 -18.01 -23.45
C PHE A 53 11.57 -18.10 -24.43
N ASN A 54 11.03 -19.31 -24.58
CA ASN A 54 9.69 -19.53 -25.12
C ASN A 54 8.98 -20.44 -24.12
N ASP A 55 7.88 -19.93 -23.56
CA ASP A 55 6.70 -20.69 -23.11
C ASP A 55 5.92 -19.85 -22.12
N VAL A 56 5.20 -18.83 -22.61
CA VAL A 56 3.86 -18.44 -22.16
C VAL A 56 3.28 -17.54 -23.26
N VAL A 57 2.47 -18.09 -24.16
CA VAL A 57 1.18 -17.58 -24.69
C VAL A 57 0.84 -18.40 -25.95
N GLU A 58 0.18 -19.53 -25.76
CA GLU A 58 -0.83 -20.12 -26.66
C GLU A 58 -1.80 -20.80 -25.68
N GLU A 59 -3.11 -20.60 -25.72
CA GLU A 59 -3.97 -20.94 -26.85
C GLU A 59 -5.34 -20.24 -26.71
N LYS A 60 -5.77 -19.54 -27.78
CA LYS A 60 -7.09 -19.64 -28.46
C LYS A 60 -7.35 -18.39 -29.30
N GLN A 61 -7.01 -18.43 -30.59
CA GLN A 61 -7.96 -18.23 -31.69
C GLN A 61 -7.27 -18.41 -33.04
N GLN A 62 -7.82 -19.32 -33.83
CA GLN A 62 -7.39 -19.71 -35.15
C GLN A 62 -8.16 -18.90 -36.19
N VAL A 63 -7.48 -17.99 -36.90
CA VAL A 63 -7.92 -17.49 -38.22
C VAL A 63 -6.70 -17.20 -39.10
N SER A 64 -6.74 -17.76 -40.30
CA SER A 64 -5.83 -17.68 -41.44
C SER A 64 -5.72 -16.30 -42.10
N ALA A 65 -4.52 -15.90 -42.54
CA ALA A 65 -4.17 -15.57 -43.94
C ALA A 65 -2.85 -14.75 -44.09
N ASP A 66 -1.97 -15.27 -44.95
CA ASP A 66 -1.08 -14.65 -45.94
C ASP A 66 -0.22 -13.39 -45.67
N THR A 67 1.10 -13.64 -45.68
CA THR A 67 2.18 -13.04 -46.48
C THR A 67 2.08 -11.57 -46.93
N ALA A 68 2.99 -10.71 -46.43
CA ALA A 68 3.76 -9.78 -47.27
C ALA A 68 5.00 -9.24 -46.54
N THR A 69 6.13 -9.46 -47.18
CA THR A 69 7.48 -8.98 -46.88
C THR A 69 7.60 -7.47 -47.14
N ALA A 70 8.21 -6.71 -46.22
CA ALA A 70 8.90 -5.45 -46.58
C ALA A 70 9.97 -5.11 -45.54
N ALA A 71 11.22 -5.14 -45.99
CA ALA A 71 12.38 -4.66 -45.27
C ALA A 71 12.47 -3.13 -45.32
N SER A 72 12.91 -2.50 -44.22
CA SER A 72 13.65 -1.25 -44.31
C SER A 72 14.60 -1.08 -43.13
N SER A 73 15.88 -1.04 -43.47
CA SER A 73 17.04 -0.62 -42.69
C SER A 73 16.94 0.82 -42.20
N ALA A 74 17.37 1.11 -40.95
CA ALA A 74 18.08 2.35 -40.62
C ALA A 74 18.72 2.34 -39.22
N SER A 75 20.05 2.51 -39.25
CA SER A 75 20.93 3.25 -38.34
C SER A 75 20.85 3.08 -36.82
N SER A 76 21.97 2.57 -36.30
CA SER A 76 22.48 2.71 -34.95
C SER A 76 22.55 4.18 -34.48
N SER A 77 21.86 4.48 -33.38
CA SER A 77 22.19 5.62 -32.52
C SER A 77 22.19 5.18 -31.06
N SER A 78 23.38 5.22 -30.47
CA SER A 78 23.63 4.99 -29.05
C SER A 78 22.97 6.09 -28.22
N THR A 79 21.80 5.78 -27.65
CA THR A 79 21.13 6.65 -26.68
C THR A 79 21.02 5.88 -25.38
N SER A 80 21.60 6.43 -24.32
CA SER A 80 21.52 5.94 -22.95
C SER A 80 20.05 5.92 -22.51
N ASN A 81 19.41 4.75 -22.65
CA ASN A 81 18.03 4.52 -22.25
C ASN A 81 17.92 4.63 -20.72
N LYS A 82 17.59 5.82 -20.22
CA LYS A 82 16.83 5.93 -18.97
C LYS A 82 15.46 5.35 -19.26
N MET A 83 15.22 4.08 -18.93
CA MET A 83 13.88 3.48 -19.01
C MET A 83 12.94 4.29 -18.12
N ILE A 84 12.05 5.06 -18.75
CA ILE A 84 11.03 5.87 -18.10
C ILE A 84 9.95 4.90 -17.60
N ILE A 85 9.65 4.96 -16.30
CA ILE A 85 8.50 4.25 -15.71
C ILE A 85 7.25 4.74 -16.45
N PRO A 86 6.37 3.86 -16.95
CA PRO A 86 5.12 4.30 -17.59
C PRO A 86 4.36 5.19 -16.61
N HIS A 87 4.28 6.49 -16.91
CA HIS A 87 3.38 7.38 -16.20
C HIS A 87 1.95 6.95 -16.55
N ASN A 88 1.19 6.56 -15.54
CA ASN A 88 -0.23 6.19 -15.67
C ASN A 88 -1.00 7.24 -16.49
N LEU A 89 -1.33 6.92 -17.74
CA LEU A 89 -2.46 7.53 -18.41
C LEU A 89 -3.70 6.73 -18.00
N LEU A 90 -4.70 7.46 -17.46
CA LEU A 90 -6.02 7.03 -16.97
C LEU A 90 -6.07 6.66 -15.48
N SER A 91 -6.72 7.52 -14.70
CA SER A 91 -7.21 7.19 -13.36
C SER A 91 -8.26 6.08 -13.47
N PHE A 92 -7.91 4.87 -13.07
CA PHE A 92 -8.91 3.82 -12.86
C PHE A 92 -9.90 4.29 -11.79
N LYS A 93 -11.18 4.40 -12.16
CA LYS A 93 -12.28 4.60 -11.22
C LYS A 93 -12.95 3.25 -11.00
N GLU A 94 -13.06 2.83 -9.75
CA GLU A 94 -13.80 1.62 -9.41
C GLU A 94 -15.25 1.72 -9.89
N GLU A 95 -15.79 0.61 -10.39
CA GLU A 95 -17.17 0.55 -10.87
C GLU A 95 -18.15 0.57 -9.68
N SER A 96 -19.21 1.39 -9.77
CA SER A 96 -20.19 1.52 -8.70
C SER A 96 -20.90 0.20 -8.41
N ASN A 97 -21.03 -0.14 -7.13
CA ASN A 97 -21.77 -1.31 -6.65
C ASN A 97 -23.28 -1.06 -6.49
N LYS A 98 -23.74 0.17 -6.74
CA LYS A 98 -25.16 0.51 -6.71
C LYS A 98 -25.84 0.01 -7.95
N VAL A 99 -26.92 -0.74 -7.77
CA VAL A 99 -27.74 -1.23 -8.89
C VAL A 99 -28.32 -0.05 -9.68
N SER A 100 -28.61 1.09 -9.04
CA SER A 100 -29.06 2.33 -9.71
C SER A 100 -28.09 2.84 -10.77
N ASP A 101 -26.79 2.65 -10.57
CA ASP A 101 -25.74 3.24 -11.41
C ASP A 101 -25.40 2.36 -12.63
N LEU A 102 -25.99 1.16 -12.70
CA LEU A 102 -25.86 0.24 -13.83
C LEU A 102 -26.64 0.74 -15.04
N SER A 103 -26.04 0.61 -16.22
CA SER A 103 -26.76 0.77 -17.49
C SER A 103 -27.86 -0.28 -17.64
N ASP A 104 -28.87 0.00 -18.46
CA ASP A 104 -30.00 -0.93 -18.66
C ASP A 104 -29.55 -2.35 -19.11
N PRO A 105 -28.57 -2.51 -20.03
CA PRO A 105 -28.07 -3.84 -20.38
C PRO A 105 -27.43 -4.57 -19.18
N GLN A 106 -26.66 -3.86 -18.34
CA GLN A 106 -26.02 -4.45 -17.17
C GLN A 106 -27.04 -4.86 -16.11
N ARG A 107 -28.05 -4.02 -15.87
CA ARG A 107 -29.17 -4.32 -14.96
C ARG A 107 -29.96 -5.54 -15.43
N ASN A 108 -30.19 -5.64 -16.75
CA ASN A 108 -30.86 -6.81 -17.34
C ASN A 108 -30.01 -8.08 -17.18
N SER A 109 -28.70 -8.01 -17.43
CA SER A 109 -27.79 -9.15 -17.19
C SER A 109 -27.79 -9.60 -15.72
N LEU A 110 -27.82 -8.66 -14.77
CA LEU A 110 -27.94 -8.96 -13.35
C LEU A 110 -29.26 -9.68 -13.03
N GLN A 111 -30.38 -9.15 -13.50
CA GLN A 111 -31.69 -9.77 -13.28
C GLN A 111 -31.78 -11.16 -13.93
N GLN A 112 -31.25 -11.31 -15.15
CA GLN A 112 -31.23 -12.59 -15.84
C GLN A 112 -30.39 -13.62 -15.07
N LEU A 113 -29.22 -13.24 -14.57
CA LEU A 113 -28.40 -14.12 -13.75
C LEU A 113 -29.13 -14.51 -12.46
N LYS A 114 -29.74 -13.55 -11.73
CA LYS A 114 -30.56 -13.85 -10.53
C LYS A 114 -31.65 -14.86 -10.84
N ASN A 115 -32.41 -14.66 -11.91
CA ASN A 115 -33.49 -15.57 -12.30
C ASN A 115 -32.99 -16.99 -12.61
N LEU A 116 -31.80 -17.14 -13.18
CA LEU A 116 -31.19 -18.45 -13.46
C LEU A 116 -30.70 -19.18 -12.21
N LEU A 117 -30.47 -18.46 -11.12
CA LEU A 117 -30.04 -19.03 -9.83
C LEU A 117 -31.24 -19.31 -8.91
N THR A 118 -32.32 -18.54 -9.02
CA THR A 118 -33.51 -18.70 -8.18
C THR A 118 -34.19 -20.05 -8.38
N GLY A 119 -34.51 -20.72 -7.27
CA GLY A 119 -35.28 -21.97 -7.26
C GLY A 119 -34.46 -23.25 -7.47
N ASP A 120 -33.15 -23.13 -7.68
CA ASP A 120 -32.23 -24.28 -7.69
C ASP A 120 -31.52 -24.39 -6.32
N PRO A 121 -31.78 -25.45 -5.54
CA PRO A 121 -31.22 -25.62 -4.19
C PRO A 121 -29.69 -25.57 -4.12
N LYS A 122 -28.98 -25.82 -5.22
CA LYS A 122 -27.50 -25.76 -5.24
C LYS A 122 -26.95 -24.35 -5.01
N TYR A 123 -27.78 -23.31 -5.17
CA TYR A 123 -27.42 -21.92 -4.93
C TYR A 123 -27.93 -21.40 -3.57
N GLU A 124 -28.62 -22.21 -2.77
CA GLU A 124 -29.02 -21.88 -1.41
C GLU A 124 -27.85 -22.09 -0.43
N VAL A 125 -26.76 -21.38 -0.67
CA VAL A 125 -25.50 -21.48 0.07
C VAL A 125 -24.95 -20.10 0.41
N SER A 126 -24.05 -20.05 1.40
CA SER A 126 -23.30 -18.84 1.71
C SER A 126 -21.99 -18.79 0.93
N ILE A 127 -21.67 -17.63 0.36
CA ILE A 127 -20.38 -17.35 -0.26
C ILE A 127 -19.78 -16.12 0.40
N TRP A 128 -18.56 -16.23 0.92
CA TRP A 128 -17.86 -15.14 1.63
C TRP A 128 -18.66 -14.51 2.77
N GLY A 129 -19.45 -15.31 3.50
CA GLY A 129 -20.31 -14.82 4.59
C GLY A 129 -21.63 -14.19 4.13
N VAL A 130 -21.93 -14.18 2.84
CA VAL A 130 -23.20 -13.69 2.28
C VAL A 130 -24.09 -14.87 1.88
N PRO A 131 -25.29 -15.01 2.46
CA PRO A 131 -26.26 -16.00 2.02
C PRO A 131 -26.84 -15.61 0.65
N LEU A 132 -26.52 -16.37 -0.40
CA LEU A 132 -26.94 -16.05 -1.76
C LEU A 132 -28.48 -16.07 -1.87
N LEU A 133 -29.00 -15.11 -2.64
CA LEU A 133 -30.43 -14.94 -2.95
C LEU A 133 -31.33 -14.64 -1.74
N LYS A 134 -30.77 -14.37 -0.55
CA LYS A 134 -31.56 -14.04 0.66
C LYS A 134 -31.68 -12.54 0.94
N ASP A 135 -30.69 -11.74 0.53
CA ASP A 135 -30.68 -10.30 0.72
C ASP A 135 -29.95 -9.55 -0.41
N ASP A 136 -30.00 -8.21 -0.36
CA ASP A 136 -29.48 -7.30 -1.39
C ASP A 136 -27.96 -7.41 -1.62
N ARG A 137 -27.21 -7.96 -0.67
CA ARG A 137 -25.75 -8.19 -0.84
C ARG A 137 -25.46 -9.21 -1.94
N THR A 138 -26.45 -10.06 -2.27
CA THR A 138 -26.41 -10.95 -3.42
C THR A 138 -26.06 -10.22 -4.70
N ASP A 139 -26.62 -9.03 -4.92
CA ASP A 139 -26.41 -8.29 -6.16
C ASP A 139 -24.94 -7.90 -6.33
N ILE A 140 -24.27 -7.56 -5.23
CA ILE A 140 -22.85 -7.20 -5.22
C ILE A 140 -21.99 -8.42 -5.53
N ILE A 141 -22.33 -9.59 -4.98
CA ILE A 141 -21.66 -10.84 -5.31
C ILE A 141 -21.81 -11.17 -6.79
N LEU A 142 -23.03 -11.13 -7.32
CA LEU A 142 -23.30 -11.45 -8.71
C LEU A 142 -22.63 -10.45 -9.68
N LEU A 143 -22.58 -9.18 -9.31
CA LEU A 143 -21.87 -8.16 -10.08
C LEU A 143 -20.37 -8.47 -10.21
N LYS A 144 -19.72 -9.04 -9.19
CA LYS A 144 -18.31 -9.48 -9.31
C LYS A 144 -18.13 -10.52 -10.42
N PHE A 145 -18.99 -11.54 -10.47
CA PHE A 145 -18.95 -12.57 -11.51
C PHE A 145 -19.30 -12.02 -12.89
N LEU A 146 -20.32 -11.17 -12.99
CA LEU A 146 -20.72 -10.52 -14.24
C LEU A 146 -19.60 -9.65 -14.79
N ARG A 147 -19.01 -8.78 -13.95
CA ARG A 147 -17.88 -7.93 -14.34
C ARG A 147 -16.70 -8.75 -14.82
N ALA A 148 -16.34 -9.82 -14.12
CA ALA A 148 -15.24 -10.71 -14.51
C ALA A 148 -15.46 -11.44 -15.85
N ARG A 149 -16.69 -11.42 -16.38
CA ARG A 149 -17.07 -12.04 -17.66
C ARG A 149 -17.73 -11.04 -18.60
N ASP A 150 -17.42 -9.75 -18.45
CA ASP A 150 -17.91 -8.65 -19.30
C ASP A 150 -19.44 -8.67 -19.49
N PHE A 151 -20.17 -8.94 -18.40
CA PHE A 151 -21.63 -9.08 -18.32
C PHE A 151 -22.25 -10.16 -19.23
N LYS A 152 -21.46 -11.13 -19.69
CA LYS A 152 -21.94 -12.33 -20.39
C LYS A 152 -22.55 -13.31 -19.39
N VAL A 153 -23.88 -13.32 -19.32
CA VAL A 153 -24.64 -14.05 -18.29
C VAL A 153 -24.32 -15.54 -18.22
N LYS A 154 -24.21 -16.24 -19.37
CA LYS A 154 -23.90 -17.67 -19.40
C LYS A 154 -22.49 -17.99 -18.85
N ASP A 155 -21.52 -17.15 -19.17
CA ASP A 155 -20.14 -17.31 -18.72
C ASP A 155 -20.03 -17.01 -17.21
N ALA A 156 -20.74 -15.99 -16.73
CA ALA A 156 -20.84 -15.66 -15.31
C ALA A 156 -21.53 -16.78 -14.51
N LEU A 157 -22.64 -17.34 -15.03
CA LEU A 157 -23.32 -18.50 -14.45
C LEU A 157 -22.38 -19.71 -14.34
N THR A 158 -21.61 -19.98 -15.39
CA THR A 158 -20.62 -21.07 -15.39
C THR A 158 -19.55 -20.83 -14.32
N MET A 159 -19.04 -19.59 -14.23
CA MET A 159 -18.01 -19.23 -13.25
C MET A 159 -18.50 -19.36 -11.81
N ILE A 160 -19.68 -18.83 -11.46
CA ILE A 160 -20.22 -18.96 -10.09
C ILE A 160 -20.52 -20.42 -9.74
N THR A 161 -21.05 -21.20 -10.68
CA THR A 161 -21.30 -22.64 -10.47
C THR A 161 -20.00 -23.39 -10.18
N ASN A 162 -18.96 -23.15 -10.98
CA ASN A 162 -17.65 -23.76 -10.76
C ASN A 162 -17.03 -23.31 -9.43
N THR A 163 -17.19 -22.04 -9.07
CA THR A 163 -16.71 -21.50 -7.80
C THR A 163 -17.39 -22.20 -6.62
N LEU A 164 -18.73 -22.33 -6.63
CA LEU A 164 -19.46 -23.01 -5.56
C LEU A 164 -19.07 -24.49 -5.44
N LYS A 165 -18.88 -25.18 -6.57
CA LYS A 165 -18.36 -26.55 -6.58
C LYS A 165 -16.96 -26.61 -5.96
N TRP A 166 -16.05 -25.74 -6.40
CA TRP A 166 -14.69 -25.69 -5.87
C TRP A 166 -14.68 -25.39 -4.36
N ARG A 167 -15.52 -24.46 -3.89
CA ARG A 167 -15.62 -24.13 -2.45
C ARG A 167 -16.02 -25.34 -1.61
N LYS A 168 -16.93 -26.17 -2.12
CA LYS A 168 -17.33 -27.43 -1.49
C LYS A 168 -16.19 -28.45 -1.52
N ASP A 169 -15.55 -28.63 -2.67
CA ASP A 169 -14.48 -29.61 -2.86
C ASP A 169 -13.21 -29.23 -2.05
N PHE A 170 -12.95 -27.94 -1.85
CA PHE A 170 -11.84 -27.41 -1.05
C PHE A 170 -12.16 -27.30 0.44
N ASP A 171 -13.41 -27.54 0.83
CA ASP A 171 -13.95 -27.45 2.19
C ASP A 171 -13.69 -26.09 2.85
N ILE A 172 -14.10 -25.01 2.16
CA ILE A 172 -13.82 -23.63 2.59
C ILE A 172 -14.45 -23.30 3.96
N ASP A 173 -15.63 -23.84 4.24
CA ASP A 173 -16.31 -23.51 5.49
C ASP A 173 -15.60 -24.13 6.70
N ALA A 174 -15.11 -25.37 6.60
CA ALA A 174 -14.26 -25.95 7.64
C ALA A 174 -12.86 -25.31 7.69
N LEU A 175 -12.30 -24.97 6.52
CA LEU A 175 -10.98 -24.35 6.41
C LEU A 175 -10.88 -23.09 7.25
N ILE A 176 -11.94 -22.29 7.38
CA ILE A 176 -11.87 -21.00 8.09
C ILE A 176 -11.52 -21.14 9.56
N ASP A 177 -11.89 -22.23 10.20
CA ASP A 177 -11.64 -22.49 11.62
C ASP A 177 -10.47 -23.47 11.84
N GLU A 178 -9.87 -23.98 10.77
CA GLU A 178 -8.71 -24.89 10.82
C GLU A 178 -7.48 -24.18 11.42
N ASP A 179 -6.75 -24.85 12.31
CA ASP A 179 -5.45 -24.38 12.79
C ASP A 179 -4.33 -24.82 11.82
N LEU A 180 -3.80 -23.85 11.08
CA LEU A 180 -2.74 -24.06 10.11
C LEU A 180 -1.36 -23.56 10.58
N GLY A 181 -1.29 -22.99 11.79
CA GLY A 181 -0.11 -22.31 12.36
C GLY A 181 0.08 -20.87 11.88
N ASP A 182 1.09 -20.21 12.45
CA ASP A 182 1.46 -18.79 12.29
C ASP A 182 2.74 -18.56 11.45
N ASP A 183 3.28 -19.64 10.89
CA ASP A 183 4.56 -19.64 10.18
C ASP A 183 4.66 -18.63 9.03
N PHE A 184 3.52 -18.31 8.42
CA PHE A 184 3.45 -17.48 7.21
C PHE A 184 2.90 -16.07 7.48
N ASP A 185 2.70 -15.66 8.74
CA ASP A 185 2.11 -14.36 9.09
C ASP A 185 2.93 -13.17 8.58
N LYS A 186 4.24 -13.36 8.40
CA LYS A 186 5.13 -12.34 7.80
C LYS A 186 5.00 -12.26 6.27
N VAL A 187 4.51 -13.32 5.62
CA VAL A 187 4.36 -13.38 4.16
C VAL A 187 3.17 -12.54 3.70
N VAL A 188 2.11 -12.50 4.51
CA VAL A 188 0.93 -11.67 4.21
C VAL A 188 0.18 -11.28 5.46
N PHE A 189 -0.20 -10.02 5.53
CA PHE A 189 -0.98 -9.45 6.63
C PHE A 189 -1.89 -8.32 6.14
N MET A 190 -2.96 -8.06 6.90
CA MET A 190 -3.87 -6.93 6.68
C MET A 190 -3.43 -5.77 7.57
N HIS A 191 -3.32 -4.56 7.04
CA HIS A 191 -2.92 -3.41 7.84
C HIS A 191 -3.40 -2.08 7.29
N GLY A 192 -4.19 -1.34 8.07
CA GLY A 192 -4.68 -0.03 7.69
C GLY A 192 -5.65 -0.04 6.50
N TYR A 193 -6.02 1.16 6.10
CA TYR A 193 -7.01 1.42 5.05
C TYR A 193 -6.48 2.46 4.06
N ASP A 194 -6.84 2.30 2.79
CA ASP A 194 -6.53 3.29 1.77
C ASP A 194 -7.46 4.53 1.91
N ARG A 195 -7.18 5.57 1.11
CA ARG A 195 -7.94 6.84 1.15
C ARG A 195 -9.40 6.70 0.69
N GLU A 196 -9.76 5.58 0.07
CA GLU A 196 -11.12 5.25 -0.37
C GLU A 196 -11.81 4.28 0.62
N GLY A 197 -11.13 3.88 1.69
CA GLY A 197 -11.64 2.99 2.74
C GLY A 197 -11.37 1.51 2.49
N HIS A 198 -10.68 1.12 1.42
CA HIS A 198 -10.33 -0.27 1.17
C HIS A 198 -9.34 -0.78 2.22
N PRO A 199 -9.59 -1.93 2.86
CA PRO A 199 -8.58 -2.55 3.71
C PRO A 199 -7.35 -2.91 2.86
N VAL A 200 -6.16 -2.73 3.42
CA VAL A 200 -4.90 -2.94 2.68
C VAL A 200 -4.29 -4.28 3.06
N CYS A 201 -4.00 -5.09 2.04
CA CYS A 201 -3.36 -6.40 2.17
C CYS A 201 -1.91 -6.33 1.68
N TYR A 202 -0.95 -6.59 2.55
CA TYR A 202 0.47 -6.61 2.24
C TYR A 202 0.94 -8.01 1.89
N ASN A 203 1.68 -8.18 0.80
CA ASN A 203 2.25 -9.45 0.35
C ASN A 203 3.77 -9.30 0.26
N VAL A 204 4.51 -9.96 1.14
CA VAL A 204 5.95 -9.78 1.32
C VAL A 204 6.69 -10.96 0.70
N TYR A 205 7.04 -10.84 -0.59
CA TYR A 205 7.69 -11.93 -1.32
C TYR A 205 9.14 -12.19 -0.85
N GLY A 206 9.77 -11.19 -0.23
CA GLY A 206 11.13 -11.27 0.31
C GLY A 206 11.27 -12.32 1.42
N GLU A 207 10.21 -12.65 2.16
CA GLU A 207 10.23 -13.66 3.21
C GLU A 207 10.65 -15.05 2.70
N PHE A 208 10.36 -15.35 1.42
CA PHE A 208 10.79 -16.60 0.79
C PHE A 208 12.27 -16.64 0.43
N GLN A 209 13.07 -15.63 0.76
CA GLN A 209 14.53 -15.78 0.81
C GLN A 209 14.96 -16.71 1.94
N ASN A 210 14.24 -16.72 3.05
CA ASN A 210 14.48 -17.65 4.14
C ASN A 210 14.29 -19.09 3.61
N ASN A 211 15.36 -19.87 3.61
CA ASN A 211 15.34 -21.23 3.06
C ASN A 211 14.43 -22.15 3.87
N ASP A 212 14.35 -21.99 5.18
CA ASP A 212 13.49 -22.81 6.03
C ASP A 212 12.02 -22.54 5.70
N LEU A 213 11.63 -21.27 5.62
CA LEU A 213 10.28 -20.88 5.22
C LEU A 213 9.94 -21.34 3.80
N TYR A 214 10.89 -21.16 2.86
CA TYR A 214 10.74 -21.62 1.48
C TYR A 214 10.55 -23.13 1.39
N HIS A 215 11.35 -23.92 2.10
CA HIS A 215 11.21 -25.37 2.12
C HIS A 215 9.93 -25.79 2.84
N LYS A 216 9.52 -25.08 3.90
CA LYS A 216 8.27 -25.33 4.61
C LYS A 216 7.04 -25.06 3.73
N ALA A 217 7.13 -24.11 2.79
CA ALA A 217 6.07 -23.83 1.84
C ALA A 217 6.10 -24.72 0.59
N PHE A 218 7.29 -25.02 0.03
CA PHE A 218 7.39 -25.48 -1.36
C PHE A 218 8.25 -26.74 -1.58
N SER A 219 8.78 -27.40 -0.53
CA SER A 219 9.69 -28.53 -0.75
C SER A 219 9.02 -29.76 -1.37
N ASN A 220 7.70 -29.91 -1.22
CA ASN A 220 6.91 -30.98 -1.82
C ASN A 220 5.46 -30.54 -2.05
N GLN A 221 4.67 -31.42 -2.66
CA GLN A 221 3.27 -31.15 -3.01
C GLN A 221 2.39 -30.94 -1.77
N GLU A 222 2.58 -31.74 -0.72
CA GLU A 222 1.80 -31.64 0.53
C GLU A 222 1.97 -30.27 1.19
N ARG A 223 3.23 -29.80 1.32
CA ARG A 223 3.55 -28.48 1.87
C ARG A 223 3.03 -27.35 1.00
N THR A 224 3.13 -27.50 -0.33
CA THR A 224 2.57 -26.53 -1.27
C THR A 224 1.06 -26.43 -1.11
N THR A 225 0.37 -27.57 -0.98
CA THR A 225 -1.06 -27.61 -0.71
C THR A 225 -1.40 -27.00 0.65
N LYS A 226 -0.62 -27.27 1.71
CA LYS A 226 -0.82 -26.64 3.03
C LYS A 226 -0.66 -25.11 2.95
N PHE A 227 0.37 -24.63 2.27
CA PHE A 227 0.58 -23.20 2.03
C PHE A 227 -0.58 -22.57 1.25
N LEU A 228 -1.06 -23.22 0.19
CA LEU A 228 -2.22 -22.76 -0.57
C LEU A 228 -3.48 -22.72 0.30
N ARG A 229 -3.75 -23.75 1.10
CA ARG A 229 -4.87 -23.76 2.07
C ARG A 229 -4.77 -22.60 3.04
N TRP A 230 -3.60 -22.38 3.65
CA TRP A 230 -3.34 -21.26 4.56
C TRP A 230 -3.59 -19.91 3.87
N ARG A 231 -3.09 -19.73 2.64
CA ARG A 231 -3.28 -18.50 1.87
C ARG A 231 -4.74 -18.22 1.57
N ILE A 232 -5.51 -19.25 1.24
CA ILE A 232 -6.95 -19.16 0.98
C ILE A 232 -7.72 -18.88 2.26
N GLN A 233 -7.37 -19.53 3.37
CA GLN A 233 -7.94 -19.25 4.69
C GLN A 233 -7.74 -17.78 5.06
N PHE A 234 -6.51 -17.26 4.92
CA PHE A 234 -6.20 -15.87 5.19
C PHE A 234 -7.10 -14.93 4.37
N LEU A 235 -7.26 -15.20 3.06
CA LEU A 235 -8.09 -14.39 2.18
C LEU A 235 -9.57 -14.46 2.57
N GLU A 236 -10.10 -15.65 2.86
CA GLU A 236 -11.49 -15.84 3.30
C GLU A 236 -11.76 -15.10 4.61
N ARG A 237 -10.89 -15.23 5.61
CA ARG A 237 -10.99 -14.49 6.87
C ARG A 237 -10.93 -12.98 6.63
N SER A 238 -10.00 -12.51 5.79
CA SER A 238 -9.87 -11.08 5.46
C SER A 238 -11.13 -10.54 4.79
N ILE A 239 -11.70 -11.29 3.82
CA ILE A 239 -12.93 -10.90 3.14
C ILE A 239 -14.09 -10.83 4.14
N ARG A 240 -14.30 -11.86 4.96
CA ARG A 240 -15.41 -11.93 5.91
C ARG A 240 -15.32 -10.89 7.02
N ASN A 241 -14.12 -10.52 7.44
CA ASN A 241 -13.90 -9.58 8.55
C ASN A 241 -13.86 -8.12 8.11
N HIS A 242 -13.47 -7.82 6.86
CA HIS A 242 -13.25 -6.43 6.41
C HIS A 242 -14.19 -5.97 5.29
N LEU A 243 -14.90 -6.87 4.60
CA LEU A 243 -15.82 -6.51 3.52
C LEU A 243 -17.26 -6.76 3.93
N HIS A 244 -18.12 -5.76 3.77
CA HIS A 244 -19.52 -5.84 4.19
C HIS A 244 -20.48 -6.22 3.05
N PHE A 245 -20.05 -6.10 1.79
CA PHE A 245 -20.88 -6.35 0.61
C PHE A 245 -22.16 -5.52 0.60
N THR A 246 -22.09 -4.24 1.00
CA THR A 246 -23.21 -3.30 0.91
C THR A 246 -23.02 -2.32 -0.26
N GLN A 247 -24.10 -1.71 -0.74
CA GLN A 247 -24.07 -0.88 -1.96
C GLN A 247 -23.19 0.37 -1.79
N ASP A 248 -23.17 0.95 -0.59
CA ASP A 248 -22.32 2.08 -0.19
C ASP A 248 -21.03 1.63 0.53
N GLY A 249 -20.85 0.31 0.70
CA GLY A 249 -19.76 -0.25 1.47
C GLY A 249 -18.52 -0.57 0.64
N VAL A 250 -17.45 -0.84 1.38
CA VAL A 250 -16.17 -1.31 0.85
C VAL A 250 -16.28 -2.80 0.53
N ASN A 251 -16.05 -3.14 -0.74
CA ASN A 251 -16.28 -4.49 -1.28
C ASN A 251 -15.04 -5.07 -1.97
N THR A 252 -13.90 -4.38 -1.88
CA THR A 252 -12.64 -4.69 -2.55
C THR A 252 -11.47 -4.38 -1.61
N ILE A 253 -10.31 -4.94 -1.92
CA ILE A 253 -9.07 -4.86 -1.14
C ILE A 253 -8.01 -4.18 -2.00
N LEU A 254 -7.26 -3.25 -1.41
CA LEU A 254 -6.04 -2.74 -2.03
C LEU A 254 -4.89 -3.69 -1.68
N GLN A 255 -4.17 -4.19 -2.68
CA GLN A 255 -3.02 -5.05 -2.46
C GLN A 255 -1.72 -4.28 -2.60
N VAL A 256 -0.88 -4.31 -1.56
CA VAL A 256 0.52 -3.92 -1.63
C VAL A 256 1.35 -5.19 -1.81
N ASN A 257 2.20 -5.20 -2.82
CA ASN A 257 3.07 -6.32 -3.15
C ASN A 257 4.52 -5.88 -3.01
N ASP A 258 5.18 -6.32 -1.96
CA ASP A 258 6.57 -5.97 -1.67
C ASP A 258 7.55 -6.93 -2.35
N PHE A 259 8.33 -6.38 -3.27
CA PHE A 259 9.33 -7.09 -4.05
C PHE A 259 10.75 -6.89 -3.52
N HIS A 260 10.91 -6.21 -2.38
CA HIS A 260 12.19 -6.13 -1.70
C HIS A 260 12.70 -7.54 -1.47
N ASN A 261 13.93 -7.82 -1.92
CA ASN A 261 14.51 -9.15 -1.78
C ASN A 261 13.67 -10.28 -2.39
N SER A 262 12.73 -9.99 -3.29
CA SER A 262 11.95 -11.04 -3.95
C SER A 262 12.87 -12.05 -4.66
N PRO A 263 12.63 -13.38 -4.50
CA PRO A 263 13.45 -14.38 -5.16
C PRO A 263 13.39 -14.22 -6.69
N GLY A 264 14.57 -14.21 -7.31
CA GLY A 264 14.69 -14.16 -8.77
C GLY A 264 14.17 -15.42 -9.47
N PRO A 265 14.27 -15.48 -10.81
CA PRO A 265 13.70 -16.56 -11.63
C PRO A 265 14.21 -17.97 -11.28
N ALA A 266 15.34 -18.07 -10.57
CA ALA A 266 15.97 -19.32 -10.14
C ALA A 266 15.11 -20.17 -9.18
N LYS A 267 14.21 -19.59 -8.37
CA LYS A 267 13.34 -20.36 -7.46
C LYS A 267 12.09 -20.89 -8.17
N ARG A 268 12.27 -21.92 -9.02
CA ARG A 268 11.21 -22.50 -9.88
C ARG A 268 9.97 -22.97 -9.11
N GLN A 269 10.12 -23.61 -7.95
CA GLN A 269 8.96 -24.14 -7.21
C GLN A 269 8.07 -23.03 -6.67
N LEU A 270 8.64 -21.95 -6.12
CA LEU A 270 7.87 -20.76 -5.76
C LEU A 270 7.10 -20.19 -6.96
N ARG A 271 7.74 -20.09 -8.14
CA ARG A 271 7.02 -19.63 -9.35
C ARG A 271 5.85 -20.52 -9.72
N ILE A 272 5.99 -21.84 -9.58
CA ILE A 272 4.91 -22.81 -9.85
C ILE A 272 3.78 -22.63 -8.83
N ALA A 273 4.10 -22.58 -7.53
CA ALA A 273 3.11 -22.42 -6.47
C ALA A 273 2.39 -21.07 -6.56
N THR A 274 3.11 -19.98 -6.83
CA THR A 274 2.52 -18.65 -7.08
C THR A 274 1.61 -18.68 -8.31
N LYS A 275 2.01 -19.36 -9.40
CA LYS A 275 1.15 -19.52 -10.58
C LYS A 275 -0.14 -20.28 -10.24
N GLN A 276 -0.04 -21.36 -9.46
CA GLN A 276 -1.21 -22.13 -9.00
C GLN A 276 -2.13 -21.29 -8.11
N ALA A 277 -1.56 -20.54 -7.16
CA ALA A 277 -2.31 -19.63 -6.31
C ALA A 277 -3.02 -18.56 -7.14
N LEU A 278 -2.33 -17.92 -8.08
CA LEU A 278 -2.90 -16.90 -8.95
C LEU A 278 -4.04 -17.45 -9.81
N GLN A 279 -3.89 -18.65 -10.37
CA GLN A 279 -4.95 -19.30 -11.15
C GLN A 279 -6.19 -19.55 -10.28
N LEU A 280 -5.99 -20.11 -9.08
CA LEU A 280 -7.07 -20.37 -8.14
C LEU A 280 -7.79 -19.07 -7.75
N LEU A 281 -7.05 -17.99 -7.48
CA LEU A 281 -7.61 -16.68 -7.18
C LEU A 281 -8.39 -16.08 -8.36
N GLN A 282 -7.87 -16.19 -9.58
CA GLN A 282 -8.54 -15.70 -10.79
C GLN A 282 -9.86 -16.44 -11.08
N ASP A 283 -9.88 -17.75 -10.85
CA ASP A 283 -11.04 -18.59 -11.13
C ASP A 283 -12.15 -18.45 -10.08
N ASN A 284 -11.78 -18.23 -8.81
CA ASN A 284 -12.71 -18.32 -7.68
C ASN A 284 -12.94 -17.02 -6.93
N TYR A 285 -12.10 -15.99 -7.09
CA TYR A 285 -12.19 -14.70 -6.38
C TYR A 285 -12.23 -13.52 -7.37
N PRO A 286 -13.27 -13.42 -8.21
CA PRO A 286 -13.38 -12.35 -9.19
C PRO A 286 -13.56 -10.98 -8.53
N GLU A 287 -12.90 -9.97 -9.09
CA GLU A 287 -13.14 -8.55 -8.78
C GLU A 287 -13.08 -8.21 -7.26
N PHE A 288 -12.12 -8.81 -6.54
CA PHE A 288 -11.82 -8.45 -5.14
C PHE A 288 -10.73 -7.40 -4.99
N VAL A 289 -10.00 -7.09 -6.05
CA VAL A 289 -8.84 -6.18 -5.97
C VAL A 289 -9.21 -4.84 -6.61
N SER A 290 -9.15 -3.77 -5.82
CA SER A 290 -9.34 -2.39 -6.28
C SER A 290 -8.09 -1.91 -7.02
N LYS A 291 -6.90 -2.14 -6.43
CA LYS A 291 -5.59 -1.77 -6.97
C LYS A 291 -4.49 -2.71 -6.48
N GLN A 292 -3.46 -2.93 -7.31
CA GLN A 292 -2.23 -3.63 -6.94
C GLN A 292 -1.05 -2.68 -7.03
N VAL A 293 -0.49 -2.33 -5.88
CA VAL A 293 0.68 -1.46 -5.75
C VAL A 293 1.91 -2.33 -5.48
N PHE A 294 2.76 -2.47 -6.48
CA PHE A 294 4.02 -3.18 -6.40
C PHE A 294 5.12 -2.20 -5.94
N ILE A 295 5.71 -2.47 -4.79
CA ILE A 295 6.75 -1.64 -4.19
C ILE A 295 8.09 -2.37 -4.17
N ASN A 296 9.17 -1.59 -4.08
CA ASN A 296 10.54 -2.11 -4.07
C ASN A 296 10.85 -2.99 -5.28
N VAL A 297 10.21 -2.68 -6.41
CA VAL A 297 10.27 -3.48 -7.63
C VAL A 297 11.68 -3.42 -8.20
N PRO A 298 12.36 -4.56 -8.37
CA PRO A 298 13.67 -4.58 -8.99
C PRO A 298 13.57 -4.25 -10.48
N TRP A 299 14.62 -3.64 -11.03
CA TRP A 299 14.63 -3.14 -12.41
C TRP A 299 14.31 -4.23 -13.45
N TRP A 300 14.76 -5.47 -13.22
CA TRP A 300 14.50 -6.60 -14.12
C TRP A 300 13.02 -6.97 -14.20
N TYR A 301 12.25 -6.76 -13.13
CA TYR A 301 10.82 -7.07 -13.13
C TYR A 301 10.04 -6.11 -14.03
N LEU A 302 10.46 -4.84 -14.10
CA LEU A 302 9.88 -3.88 -15.03
C LEU A 302 10.09 -4.32 -16.49
N ALA A 303 11.28 -4.81 -16.83
CA ALA A 303 11.55 -5.37 -18.15
C ALA A 303 10.64 -6.57 -18.45
N PHE A 304 10.51 -7.49 -17.49
CA PHE A 304 9.58 -8.62 -17.61
C PHE A 304 8.12 -8.16 -17.82
N TYR A 305 7.63 -7.22 -17.01
CA TYR A 305 6.28 -6.68 -17.14
C TYR A 305 6.05 -6.04 -18.51
N THR A 306 7.00 -5.26 -19.03
CA THR A 306 6.86 -4.64 -20.35
C THR A 306 6.69 -5.68 -21.46
N MET A 307 7.36 -6.82 -21.36
CA MET A 307 7.25 -7.92 -22.31
C MET A 307 5.90 -8.64 -22.25
N ILE A 308 5.35 -8.88 -21.05
CA ILE A 308 4.08 -9.59 -20.90
C ILE A 308 2.84 -8.69 -21.00
N SER A 309 3.03 -7.38 -20.83
CA SER A 309 1.93 -6.42 -20.79
C SER A 309 1.03 -6.43 -22.04
N PRO A 310 1.50 -6.61 -23.29
CA PRO A 310 0.61 -6.63 -24.46
C PRO A 310 -0.51 -7.67 -24.37
N PHE A 311 -0.29 -8.77 -23.65
CA PHE A 311 -1.25 -9.87 -23.47
C PHE A 311 -2.25 -9.66 -22.31
N MET A 312 -2.11 -8.56 -21.56
CA MET A 312 -3.04 -8.22 -20.47
C MET A 312 -4.16 -7.29 -20.93
N THR A 313 -5.37 -7.51 -20.40
CA THR A 313 -6.52 -6.65 -20.64
C THR A 313 -6.29 -5.24 -20.08
N HIS A 314 -6.96 -4.24 -20.65
CA HIS A 314 -6.88 -2.86 -20.16
C HIS A 314 -7.31 -2.75 -18.69
N ARG A 315 -8.35 -3.48 -18.29
CA ARG A 315 -8.83 -3.53 -16.90
C ARG A 315 -7.77 -4.07 -15.94
N THR A 316 -7.01 -5.09 -16.32
CA THR A 316 -5.94 -5.62 -15.46
C THR A 316 -4.80 -4.61 -15.34
N LYS A 317 -4.37 -4.00 -16.47
CA LYS A 317 -3.29 -3.00 -16.49
C LYS A 317 -3.59 -1.78 -15.63
N SER A 318 -4.83 -1.27 -15.69
CA SER A 318 -5.22 -0.05 -14.99
C SER A 318 -5.25 -0.21 -13.46
N LYS A 319 -5.29 -1.45 -12.96
CA LYS A 319 -5.18 -1.76 -11.53
C LYS A 319 -3.73 -1.80 -11.04
N PHE A 320 -2.74 -1.91 -11.93
CA PHE A 320 -1.34 -2.11 -11.52
C PHE A 320 -0.58 -0.80 -11.39
N VAL A 321 0.17 -0.66 -10.31
CA VAL A 321 1.05 0.48 -10.05
C VAL A 321 2.41 -0.06 -9.62
N PHE A 322 3.49 0.40 -10.27
CA PHE A 322 4.84 -0.06 -9.97
C PHE A 322 5.70 1.07 -9.40
N ALA A 323 6.45 0.76 -8.36
CA ALA A 323 7.44 1.66 -7.75
C ALA A 323 8.74 0.91 -7.46
N GLY A 324 9.86 1.48 -7.93
CA GLY A 324 11.18 1.06 -7.47
C GLY A 324 11.44 1.49 -6.02
N PRO A 325 12.50 0.97 -5.36
CA PRO A 325 12.73 1.14 -3.93
C PRO A 325 12.68 2.59 -3.41
N SER A 326 13.32 3.52 -4.12
CA SER A 326 13.37 4.93 -3.72
C SER A 326 12.05 5.69 -3.90
N LYS A 327 11.08 5.12 -4.63
CA LYS A 327 9.77 5.71 -4.94
C LYS A 327 8.62 4.98 -4.27
N SER A 328 8.89 3.89 -3.56
CA SER A 328 7.86 3.09 -2.87
C SER A 328 7.02 3.95 -1.91
N PRO A 329 7.57 4.70 -0.94
CA PRO A 329 6.75 5.45 0.02
C PRO A 329 5.93 6.54 -0.67
N ASP A 330 6.56 7.32 -1.56
CA ASP A 330 5.89 8.36 -2.36
C ASP A 330 4.72 7.80 -3.18
N THR A 331 4.81 6.54 -3.64
CA THR A 331 3.77 5.89 -4.42
C THR A 331 2.65 5.38 -3.54
N LEU A 332 2.97 4.78 -2.38
CA LEU A 332 1.98 4.37 -1.39
C LEU A 332 1.15 5.56 -0.91
N PHE A 333 1.79 6.70 -0.62
CA PHE A 333 1.11 7.89 -0.09
C PHE A 333 0.09 8.53 -1.03
N LYS A 334 0.13 8.20 -2.32
CA LYS A 334 -0.90 8.59 -3.30
C LYS A 334 -2.23 7.86 -3.07
N TYR A 335 -2.18 6.67 -2.47
CA TYR A 335 -3.35 5.80 -2.31
C TYR A 335 -3.72 5.58 -0.84
N ILE A 336 -2.73 5.56 0.06
CA ILE A 336 -2.89 5.27 1.49
C ILE A 336 -2.34 6.45 2.27
N SER A 337 -3.03 6.95 3.30
CA SER A 337 -2.49 8.03 4.13
C SER A 337 -1.27 7.54 4.94
N PRO A 338 -0.25 8.37 5.20
CA PRO A 338 0.98 7.91 5.89
C PRO A 338 0.75 7.29 7.27
N GLU A 339 -0.31 7.69 7.96
CA GLU A 339 -0.71 7.16 9.27
C GLU A 339 -1.28 5.77 9.17
N GLN A 340 -1.74 5.36 7.98
CA GLN A 340 -2.26 4.04 7.68
C GLN A 340 -1.17 3.08 7.15
N VAL A 341 0.00 3.60 6.75
CA VAL A 341 1.10 2.81 6.18
C VAL A 341 2.07 2.35 7.27
N PRO A 342 2.45 1.06 7.34
CA PRO A 342 3.46 0.55 8.26
C PRO A 342 4.77 1.33 8.20
N VAL A 343 5.45 1.48 9.35
CA VAL A 343 6.75 2.14 9.46
C VAL A 343 7.79 1.54 8.51
N GLN A 344 7.81 0.22 8.30
CA GLN A 344 8.75 -0.43 7.37
C GLN A 344 8.58 0.02 5.90
N TYR A 345 7.43 0.59 5.54
CA TYR A 345 7.13 1.09 4.19
C TYR A 345 7.14 2.62 4.07
N GLY A 346 7.64 3.31 5.10
CA GLY A 346 7.84 4.76 5.08
C GLY A 346 6.79 5.57 5.83
N GLY A 347 5.68 4.95 6.28
CA GLY A 347 4.63 5.61 7.06
C GLY A 347 4.97 5.79 8.55
N LEU A 348 3.95 6.06 9.37
CA LEU A 348 4.06 6.19 10.83
C LEU A 348 3.14 5.22 11.59
N SER A 349 2.57 4.23 10.88
CA SER A 349 1.79 3.22 11.55
C SER A 349 2.68 2.17 12.23
N VAL A 350 2.50 2.00 13.52
CA VAL A 350 3.04 0.90 14.32
C VAL A 350 1.94 -0.12 14.58
N ASP A 351 2.29 -1.41 14.65
CA ASP A 351 1.35 -2.44 15.07
C ASP A 351 0.80 -2.12 16.47
N PHE A 352 -0.47 -2.44 16.70
CA PHE A 352 -1.25 -2.16 17.93
C PHE A 352 -0.69 -2.81 19.22
N CYS A 353 0.53 -3.35 19.19
CA CYS A 353 1.18 -4.00 20.31
C CYS A 353 1.85 -2.95 21.22
N ASP A 354 1.15 -2.24 22.10
CA ASP A 354 1.69 -1.45 23.25
C ASP A 354 2.90 -0.48 23.04
N CYS A 355 3.43 -0.28 21.81
CA CYS A 355 4.70 0.41 21.56
C CYS A 355 4.57 1.92 21.45
N ASN A 356 3.34 2.44 21.28
CA ASN A 356 3.08 3.87 21.33
C ASN A 356 1.66 4.16 21.89
N PRO A 357 1.53 4.45 23.20
CA PRO A 357 0.23 4.77 23.78
C PRO A 357 -0.34 6.11 23.31
N ASP A 358 0.45 6.93 22.62
CA ASP A 358 0.11 8.32 22.37
C ASP A 358 -0.57 8.55 21.04
N PHE A 359 -0.30 7.69 20.05
CA PHE A 359 -0.82 7.85 18.71
C PHE A 359 -1.36 6.56 18.12
N SER A 360 -2.42 6.69 17.34
CA SER A 360 -3.08 5.60 16.62
C SER A 360 -3.21 5.93 15.14
N MET A 361 -3.80 4.99 14.39
CA MET A 361 -4.14 5.13 12.97
C MET A 361 -5.13 6.27 12.69
N SER A 362 -5.86 6.73 13.71
CA SER A 362 -6.85 7.80 13.59
C SER A 362 -6.23 9.20 13.74
N ASP A 363 -4.98 9.30 14.18
CA ASP A 363 -4.31 10.57 14.37
C ASP A 363 -3.65 11.05 13.07
N PRO A 364 -4.15 12.15 12.46
CA PRO A 364 -3.71 12.59 11.15
C PRO A 364 -2.25 13.05 11.18
N ILE A 365 -1.55 12.84 10.08
CA ILE A 365 -0.17 13.27 9.89
C ILE A 365 -0.12 14.49 9.00
N THR A 366 0.73 15.44 9.37
CA THR A 366 1.09 16.55 8.50
C THR A 366 2.31 16.17 7.66
N GLU A 367 2.17 16.33 6.35
CA GLU A 367 3.23 16.09 5.37
C GLU A 367 3.84 17.42 4.91
N ILE A 368 5.16 17.54 4.99
CA ILE A 368 5.88 18.73 4.51
C ILE A 368 6.96 18.32 3.50
N PRO A 369 7.00 18.94 2.31
CA PRO A 369 8.12 18.75 1.38
C PRO A 369 9.38 19.45 1.90
N LEU A 370 10.49 18.71 2.01
CA LEU A 370 11.79 19.25 2.38
C LEU A 370 12.67 19.40 1.14
N LYS A 371 12.99 20.64 0.78
CA LYS A 371 13.77 20.92 -0.43
C LYS A 371 15.25 20.55 -0.27
N PRO A 372 15.96 20.27 -1.37
CA PRO A 372 17.41 20.11 -1.35
C PRO A 372 18.11 21.34 -0.76
N ASN A 373 19.20 21.14 -0.01
CA ASN A 373 20.02 22.22 0.57
C ASN A 373 19.20 23.29 1.32
N THR A 374 18.19 22.86 2.09
CA THR A 374 17.38 23.78 2.91
C THR A 374 17.31 23.29 4.34
N LYS A 375 17.16 24.24 5.25
CA LYS A 375 16.70 24.01 6.61
C LYS A 375 15.20 24.31 6.68
N GLN A 376 14.45 23.42 7.31
CA GLN A 376 13.03 23.58 7.57
C GLN A 376 12.75 23.46 9.05
N THR A 377 11.95 24.39 9.57
CA THR A 377 11.58 24.43 10.98
C THR A 377 10.08 24.40 11.12
N VAL A 378 9.57 23.43 11.89
CA VAL A 378 8.17 23.38 12.31
C VAL A 378 8.07 24.05 13.67
N GLU A 379 7.29 25.11 13.76
CA GLU A 379 7.04 25.89 14.97
C GLU A 379 5.64 25.56 15.49
N ILE A 380 5.55 25.08 16.73
CA ILE A 380 4.30 24.74 17.40
C ILE A 380 4.14 25.68 18.59
N ALA A 381 3.16 26.58 18.53
CA ALA A 381 2.86 27.52 19.61
C ALA A 381 2.00 26.84 20.69
N ILE A 382 2.40 27.01 21.95
CA ILE A 382 1.78 26.36 23.11
C ILE A 382 1.25 27.44 24.05
N TYR A 383 -0.07 27.42 24.28
CA TYR A 383 -0.80 28.47 25.01
C TYR A 383 -1.25 28.06 26.41
N GLU A 384 -0.79 26.91 26.90
CA GLU A 384 -1.10 26.40 28.25
C GLU A 384 0.00 25.47 28.77
N THR A 385 0.04 25.25 30.08
CA THR A 385 0.91 24.25 30.71
C THR A 385 0.43 22.85 30.34
N CYS A 386 1.30 22.06 29.74
CA CYS A 386 0.90 20.77 29.19
C CYS A 386 2.09 19.80 29.08
N ILE A 387 1.82 18.59 28.62
CA ILE A 387 2.85 17.70 28.08
C ILE A 387 2.58 17.61 26.58
N ILE A 388 3.50 18.13 25.78
CA ILE A 388 3.46 17.93 24.33
C ILE A 388 4.18 16.64 23.99
N VAL A 389 3.54 15.79 23.19
CA VAL A 389 4.12 14.56 22.64
C VAL A 389 4.10 14.64 21.13
N TRP A 390 5.13 14.18 20.45
CA TRP A 390 5.20 14.21 18.99
C TRP A 390 5.93 13.01 18.40
N GLU A 391 5.56 12.72 17.17
CA GLU A 391 6.30 11.82 16.29
C GLU A 391 6.77 12.60 15.07
N LEU A 392 7.99 12.30 14.63
CA LEU A 392 8.56 12.87 13.44
C LEU A 392 9.39 11.85 12.67
N ARG A 393 9.22 11.85 11.35
CA ARG A 393 10.00 11.08 10.39
C ARG A 393 10.32 11.94 9.18
N VAL A 394 11.44 11.70 8.51
CA VAL A 394 11.66 12.11 7.12
C VAL A 394 12.07 10.88 6.34
N VAL A 395 11.36 10.63 5.23
CA VAL A 395 11.50 9.38 4.48
C VAL A 395 12.91 9.25 3.89
N GLY A 396 13.61 8.16 4.25
CA GLY A 396 14.96 7.86 3.77
C GLY A 396 16.03 8.79 4.32
N TRP A 397 16.07 8.96 5.64
CA TRP A 397 16.87 9.96 6.34
C TRP A 397 18.34 10.04 5.92
N GLU A 398 18.75 11.23 5.52
CA GLU A 398 20.14 11.69 5.36
C GLU A 398 20.06 13.20 5.67
N VAL A 399 19.70 13.52 6.90
CA VAL A 399 19.37 14.88 7.37
C VAL A 399 19.94 15.08 8.76
N SER A 400 19.97 16.32 9.25
CA SER A 400 20.16 16.57 10.69
C SER A 400 18.84 16.99 11.32
N TYR A 401 18.57 16.52 12.54
CA TYR A 401 17.35 16.85 13.30
C TYR A 401 17.72 17.40 14.68
N SER A 402 17.02 18.45 15.12
CA SER A 402 17.03 18.95 16.50
C SER A 402 15.63 19.35 16.95
N SER A 403 15.44 19.38 18.27
CA SER A 403 14.24 19.95 18.89
C SER A 403 14.58 20.86 20.06
N GLU A 404 13.90 22.00 20.12
CA GLU A 404 14.16 23.06 21.10
C GLU A 404 12.84 23.69 21.53
N PHE A 405 12.72 24.06 22.80
CA PHE A 405 11.61 24.84 23.32
C PHE A 405 12.08 26.23 23.71
N LYS A 406 11.37 27.25 23.25
CA LYS A 406 11.64 28.65 23.62
C LYS A 406 10.46 29.22 24.39
N PRO A 407 10.63 29.58 25.66
CA PRO A 407 9.62 30.32 26.42
C PRO A 407 9.33 31.70 25.80
N ASP A 408 8.11 32.18 25.96
CA ASP A 408 7.72 33.56 25.59
C ASP A 408 8.22 34.59 26.62
N ALA A 409 8.61 34.15 27.82
CA ALA A 409 9.20 35.00 28.85
C ALA A 409 10.47 35.69 28.33
N LYS A 410 10.60 37.00 28.55
CA LYS A 410 11.71 37.82 28.01
C LYS A 410 13.10 37.33 28.45
N ASP A 411 13.20 36.73 29.64
CA ASP A 411 14.42 36.18 30.21
C ASP A 411 14.48 34.64 30.14
N GLY A 412 13.54 34.02 29.42
CA GLY A 412 13.46 32.57 29.26
C GLY A 412 14.60 32.04 28.38
N TYR A 413 15.33 31.06 28.89
CA TYR A 413 16.37 30.37 28.13
C TYR A 413 15.76 29.33 27.19
N THR A 414 16.27 29.24 25.96
CA THR A 414 15.93 28.13 25.06
C THR A 414 16.38 26.81 25.66
N VAL A 415 15.45 25.88 25.82
CA VAL A 415 15.70 24.53 26.30
C VAL A 415 15.97 23.64 25.09
N ILE A 416 17.18 23.09 25.00
CA ILE A 416 17.50 22.09 23.97
C ILE A 416 16.93 20.75 24.44
N ILE A 417 15.87 20.28 23.75
CA ILE A 417 15.24 19.00 24.04
C ILE A 417 16.04 17.87 23.39
N GLN A 418 16.37 18.04 22.12
CA GLN A 418 17.27 17.13 21.40
C GLN A 418 18.31 17.95 20.64
N LYS A 419 19.58 17.66 20.93
CA LYS A 419 20.71 18.24 20.20
C LYS A 419 20.70 17.82 18.74
N THR A 420 21.21 18.68 17.87
CA THR A 420 21.38 18.39 16.45
C THR A 420 22.09 17.08 16.22
N THR A 421 21.38 16.11 15.67
CA THR A 421 21.85 14.75 15.44
C THR A 421 21.67 14.43 13.96
N LYS A 422 22.71 13.86 13.33
CA LYS A 422 22.62 13.35 11.96
C LYS A 422 21.81 12.06 11.97
N MET A 423 20.78 12.02 11.14
CA MET A 423 19.91 10.86 10.95
C MET A 423 20.25 10.17 9.64
N SER A 424 20.50 8.87 9.72
CA SER A 424 20.84 7.95 8.64
C SER A 424 19.66 7.04 8.28
N PRO A 425 19.70 6.34 7.13
CA PRO A 425 18.64 5.41 6.75
C PRO A 425 18.54 4.16 7.64
N THR A 426 19.61 3.86 8.40
CA THR A 426 19.68 2.71 9.32
C THR A 426 19.30 3.07 10.76
N ASP A 427 19.10 4.35 11.05
CA ASP A 427 18.67 4.80 12.37
C ASP A 427 17.19 4.48 12.59
N GLU A 428 16.71 4.74 13.82
CA GLU A 428 15.29 4.59 14.13
C GLU A 428 14.43 5.35 13.11
N PRO A 429 13.45 4.68 12.49
CA PRO A 429 12.71 5.26 11.37
C PRO A 429 11.76 6.39 11.79
N VAL A 430 11.45 6.49 13.08
CA VAL A 430 10.54 7.47 13.68
C VAL A 430 11.18 7.97 14.97
N VAL A 431 11.25 9.28 15.15
CA VAL A 431 11.57 9.89 16.43
C VAL A 431 10.28 10.14 17.18
N SER A 432 10.17 9.59 18.38
CA SER A 432 9.05 9.80 19.30
C SER A 432 9.56 10.45 20.57
N ASN A 433 9.07 11.66 20.89
CA ASN A 433 9.53 12.43 22.04
C ASN A 433 8.37 13.11 22.77
N SER A 434 8.64 13.50 24.02
CA SER A 434 7.73 14.30 24.84
C SER A 434 8.47 15.42 25.55
N PHE A 435 7.77 16.51 25.85
CA PHE A 435 8.30 17.61 26.62
C PHE A 435 7.24 18.21 27.54
N LYS A 436 7.61 18.42 28.79
CA LYS A 436 6.76 19.03 29.82
C LYS A 436 6.91 20.55 29.76
N VAL A 437 5.82 21.21 29.40
CA VAL A 437 5.75 22.66 29.18
C VAL A 437 5.21 23.31 30.45
N GLY A 438 6.09 23.95 31.21
CA GLY A 438 5.73 24.65 32.46
C GLY A 438 5.31 26.11 32.27
N GLU A 439 5.53 26.68 31.08
CA GLU A 439 5.21 28.06 30.74
C GLU A 439 4.91 28.20 29.24
N LEU A 440 4.31 29.32 28.83
CA LEU A 440 3.95 29.56 27.43
C LEU A 440 5.20 29.72 26.55
N GLY A 441 5.11 29.25 25.31
CA GLY A 441 6.23 29.33 24.39
C GLY A 441 6.00 28.55 23.11
N LYS A 442 7.10 28.26 22.42
CA LYS A 442 7.09 27.56 21.13
C LYS A 442 8.05 26.38 21.13
N LEU A 443 7.58 25.25 20.63
CA LEU A 443 8.40 24.09 20.28
C LEU A 443 8.87 24.24 18.83
N PHE A 444 10.16 24.03 18.59
CA PHE A 444 10.79 24.08 17.28
C PHE A 444 11.32 22.69 16.94
N LEU A 445 10.86 22.13 15.82
CA LEU A 445 11.41 20.91 15.23
C LEU A 445 12.19 21.31 13.98
N THR A 446 13.52 21.25 14.04
CA THR A 446 14.38 21.73 12.96
C THR A 446 14.98 20.55 12.21
N ILE A 447 14.82 20.55 10.88
CA ILE A 447 15.36 19.54 9.98
C ILE A 447 16.27 20.24 8.96
N ASP A 448 17.51 19.79 8.86
CA ASP A 448 18.50 20.25 7.88
C ASP A 448 18.70 19.17 6.81
N ASN A 449 18.39 19.50 5.55
CA ASN A 449 18.64 18.63 4.40
C ASN A 449 19.87 19.10 3.60
N PRO A 450 21.06 18.53 3.86
CA PRO A 450 22.28 18.87 3.11
C PRO A 450 22.34 18.17 1.74
N THR A 451 21.33 17.39 1.36
CA THR A 451 21.35 16.58 0.14
C THR A 451 20.78 17.33 -1.06
N LEU A 452 21.15 16.87 -2.25
CA LEU A 452 20.59 17.34 -3.52
C LEU A 452 19.20 16.75 -3.83
N LYS A 453 18.64 15.92 -2.93
CA LYS A 453 17.36 15.24 -3.14
C LYS A 453 16.28 15.90 -2.30
N LYS A 454 15.10 16.07 -2.90
CA LYS A 454 13.89 16.41 -2.15
C LYS A 454 13.54 15.25 -1.22
N LYS A 455 13.19 15.57 0.02
CA LYS A 455 12.73 14.63 1.03
C LYS A 455 11.31 15.02 1.49
N ARG A 456 10.71 14.19 2.35
CA ARG A 456 9.35 14.41 2.87
C ARG A 456 9.35 14.21 4.36
N ILE A 457 8.96 15.25 5.10
CA ILE A 457 8.77 15.22 6.55
C ILE A 457 7.34 14.77 6.82
N LEU A 458 7.20 13.82 7.74
CA LEU A 458 5.94 13.35 8.29
C LEU A 458 6.00 13.63 9.78
N TYR A 459 5.03 14.38 10.31
CA TYR A 459 4.97 14.60 11.75
C TYR A 459 3.54 14.73 12.24
N ARG A 460 3.35 14.46 13.52
CA ARG A 460 2.11 14.69 14.27
C ARG A 460 2.46 14.95 15.72
N PHE A 461 1.58 15.66 16.43
CA PHE A 461 1.76 15.94 17.84
C PHE A 461 0.41 15.98 18.56
N LYS A 462 0.44 15.78 19.87
CA LYS A 462 -0.70 15.94 20.78
C LYS A 462 -0.29 16.76 21.98
N ILE A 463 -1.26 17.50 22.50
CA ILE A 463 -1.15 18.17 23.80
C ILE A 463 -1.91 17.32 24.81
N LYS A 464 -1.22 16.88 25.85
CA LYS A 464 -1.80 16.16 26.98
C LYS A 464 -1.96 17.11 28.17
N PRO A 465 -3.03 16.95 28.97
CA PRO A 465 -3.17 17.69 30.21
C PRO A 465 -1.97 17.49 31.12
N TYR A 466 -1.54 18.57 31.75
CA TYR A 466 -0.55 18.51 32.80
C TYR A 466 -1.20 17.85 34.03
N SER A 467 -0.93 16.57 34.25
CA SER A 467 -1.31 15.88 35.49
C SER A 467 -0.10 15.95 36.43
N ASP A 468 -0.30 16.45 37.64
CA ASP A 468 0.74 16.55 38.68
C ASP A 468 1.26 15.17 39.16
#